data_AF-G1Q8A3-F1
#
_entry.id   AF-G1Q8A3-F1
#
_cell.length_a   1.000
_cell.length_b   1.000
_cell.length_c   1.000
_cell.angle_alpha   90.00
_cell.angle_beta   90.00
_cell.angle_gamma   90.00
#
_symmetry.space_group_name_H-M   'P 1'
#
loop_
_entity.id
_entity.type
_entity.pdbx_description
1 polymer ?
#
loop_
_entity_poly.entity_id
_entity_poly.type
_entity_poly.pdbx_seq_one_letter_code
_entity_poly.pdbx_strand_id
1 'polypeptide(L)'
;VLPRLGMRKVFSKKADLSGITGDKNLAVSQVVHKSLMDVAETGTEAAAATGVSSARLPRASVKFNRPFLFTILSEDTQSILFCGKVANPSAA
;
A
#
# COMPACT_ATOMS: atom_id res chain seq x y z
N VAL A 1 -6.73 -2.76 13.80
CA VAL A 1 -5.57 -3.48 13.20
C VAL A 1 -4.38 -3.49 14.16
N LEU A 2 -3.82 -2.33 14.50
CA LEU A 2 -2.59 -2.19 15.32
C LEU A 2 -2.59 -2.95 16.68
N PRO A 3 -3.68 -2.99 17.48
CA PRO A 3 -3.70 -3.79 18.72
C PRO A 3 -3.52 -5.30 18.51
N ARG A 4 -3.95 -5.83 17.37
CA ARG A 4 -3.74 -7.24 16.99
C ARG A 4 -2.28 -7.50 16.59
N LEU A 5 -1.58 -6.48 16.10
CA LEU A 5 -0.14 -6.51 15.79
C LEU A 5 0.75 -6.23 17.01
N GLY A 6 0.18 -6.13 18.22
CA GLY A 6 0.93 -5.95 19.48
C GLY A 6 0.98 -4.52 20.00
N MET A 7 0.63 -3.52 19.19
CA MET A 7 0.53 -2.11 19.62
C MET A 7 -0.74 -1.87 20.43
N ARG A 8 -0.76 -2.31 21.70
CA ARG A 8 -1.93 -2.19 22.59
C ARG A 8 -1.81 -1.04 23.58
N LYS A 9 -0.61 -0.85 24.17
CA LYS A 9 -0.36 0.09 25.28
C LYS A 9 -0.82 1.51 24.94
N VAL A 10 -0.51 1.99 23.73
CA VAL A 10 -0.80 3.35 23.24
C VAL A 10 -2.30 3.69 23.18
N PHE A 11 -3.16 2.67 23.06
CA PHE A 11 -4.63 2.83 23.01
C PHE A 11 -5.31 2.60 24.38
N SER A 12 -4.54 2.56 25.47
CA SER A 12 -5.05 2.22 26.80
C SER A 12 -4.61 3.25 27.84
N LYS A 13 -5.22 3.20 29.04
CA LYS A 13 -4.78 4.02 30.19
C LYS A 13 -3.33 3.76 30.65
N LYS A 14 -2.69 2.71 30.14
CA LYS A 14 -1.28 2.41 30.38
C LYS A 14 -0.35 3.12 29.39
N ALA A 15 -0.87 3.90 28.44
CA ALA A 15 -0.07 4.68 27.50
C ALA A 15 0.84 5.64 28.26
N ASP A 16 2.06 5.81 27.76
CA ASP A 16 2.97 6.83 28.26
C ASP A 16 3.29 7.75 27.09
N LEU A 17 2.59 8.89 27.05
CA LEU A 17 2.70 9.92 26.02
C LEU A 17 3.22 11.23 26.62
N SER A 18 3.91 11.17 27.77
CA SER A 18 4.44 12.36 28.43
C SER A 18 5.48 13.10 27.58
N GLY A 19 6.11 12.43 26.61
CA GLY A 19 6.98 13.08 25.63
C GLY A 19 6.27 14.03 24.66
N ILE A 20 4.93 13.99 24.57
CA ILE A 20 4.13 14.89 23.72
C ILE A 20 3.60 16.08 24.53
N THR A 21 3.04 15.84 25.72
CA THR A 21 2.31 16.86 26.50
C THR A 21 2.80 17.06 27.94
N GLY A 22 3.71 16.21 28.43
CA GLY A 22 4.11 16.16 29.83
C GLY A 22 3.15 15.38 30.75
N ASP A 23 1.90 15.13 30.32
CA ASP A 23 0.90 14.37 31.08
C ASP A 23 0.98 12.86 30.77
N LYS A 24 0.74 12.03 31.79
CA LYS A 24 0.66 10.55 31.69
C LYS A 24 -0.78 10.05 31.53
N ASN A 25 -1.78 10.90 31.65
CA ASN A 25 -3.19 10.55 31.45
C ASN A 25 -3.68 10.76 30.02
N LEU A 26 -2.81 10.52 29.03
CA LEU A 26 -3.12 10.66 27.61
C LEU A 26 -3.01 9.30 26.91
N ALA A 27 -4.00 8.98 26.07
CA ALA A 27 -4.00 7.79 25.24
C ALA A 27 -4.56 8.10 23.86
N VAL A 28 -4.15 7.32 22.86
CA VAL A 28 -4.70 7.41 21.51
C VAL A 28 -6.08 6.75 21.50
N SER A 29 -7.12 7.52 21.17
CA SER A 29 -8.49 7.01 21.06
C SER A 29 -8.73 6.27 19.75
N GLN A 30 -8.23 6.81 18.64
CA GLN A 30 -8.49 6.29 17.30
C GLN A 30 -7.35 6.62 16.34
N VAL A 31 -7.08 5.68 15.43
CA VAL A 31 -6.22 5.88 14.24
C VAL A 31 -6.98 5.32 13.05
N VAL A 32 -7.13 6.13 12.01
CA VAL A 32 -7.78 5.76 10.75
C VAL A 32 -6.76 5.87 9.63
N HIS A 33 -6.68 4.84 8.80
CA HIS A 33 -5.92 4.84 7.56
C HIS A 33 -6.88 4.56 6.41
N LYS A 34 -7.00 5.49 5.48
CA LYS A 34 -7.79 5.36 4.24
C LYS A 34 -6.85 5.63 3.07
N SER A 35 -6.86 4.73 2.10
CA SER A 35 -6.12 4.84 0.85
C SER A 35 -7.08 4.70 -0.33
N LEU A 36 -6.74 5.37 -1.43
CA LEU A 36 -7.45 5.30 -2.71
C LEU A 36 -6.40 5.06 -3.79
N MET A 37 -6.73 4.20 -4.75
CA MET A 37 -5.89 3.93 -5.90
C MET A 37 -6.80 3.92 -7.13
N ASP A 38 -6.44 4.70 -8.13
CA ASP A 38 -7.09 4.69 -9.43
C ASP A 38 -6.09 4.17 -10.46
N VAL A 39 -6.53 3.23 -11.28
CA VAL A 39 -5.72 2.60 -12.32
C VAL A 39 -6.39 2.91 -13.65
N ALA A 40 -5.88 3.93 -14.32
CA ALA A 40 -6.28 4.29 -15.69
C ALA A 40 -5.22 3.83 -16.69
N GLU A 41 -5.60 3.67 -17.96
CA GLU A 41 -4.67 3.40 -19.07
C GLU A 41 -3.62 4.51 -19.24
N THR A 42 -3.91 5.70 -18.70
CA THR A 42 -3.05 6.88 -18.63
C THR A 42 -2.33 7.04 -17.29
N GLY A 43 -2.37 6.04 -16.41
CA GLY A 43 -1.66 5.98 -15.14
C GLY A 43 -0.14 5.89 -15.33
N THR A 44 0.49 7.07 -15.29
CA THR A 44 1.93 7.41 -15.22
C THR A 44 2.80 6.99 -16.42
N GLU A 45 2.47 7.59 -17.57
CA GLU A 45 3.24 7.58 -18.82
C GLU A 45 3.10 6.34 -19.72
N ALA A 46 2.25 6.51 -20.73
CA ALA A 46 2.46 5.97 -22.08
C ALA A 46 3.80 6.45 -22.74
N ALA A 47 4.85 6.77 -21.98
CA ALA A 47 6.08 7.42 -22.48
C ALA A 47 7.34 6.53 -22.53
N ALA A 48 7.26 5.24 -22.17
CA ALA A 48 8.38 4.30 -22.36
C ALA A 48 8.17 3.32 -23.55
N ALA A 49 7.20 3.58 -24.43
CA ALA A 49 6.88 2.70 -25.55
C ALA A 49 7.64 3.04 -26.85
N THR A 50 8.95 3.25 -26.75
CA THR A 50 9.85 3.01 -27.90
C THR A 50 10.96 2.05 -27.48
N GLY A 51 10.54 0.86 -27.02
CA GLY A 51 11.43 -0.29 -26.90
C GLY A 51 11.49 -1.01 -28.24
N VAL A 52 12.55 -0.78 -29.02
CA VAL A 52 12.85 -1.61 -30.20
C VAL A 52 13.20 -3.01 -29.69
N SER A 53 12.23 -3.93 -29.67
CA SER A 53 12.47 -5.32 -29.28
C SER A 53 12.97 -6.13 -30.48
N SER A 54 14.28 -6.06 -30.72
CA SER A 54 14.96 -7.00 -31.60
C SER A 54 15.25 -8.31 -30.86
N ALA A 55 14.29 -9.23 -30.77
CA ALA A 55 14.57 -10.65 -30.52
C ALA A 55 13.33 -11.53 -30.77
N ARG A 56 13.53 -12.61 -31.53
CA ARG A 56 12.57 -13.71 -31.77
C ARG A 56 12.39 -14.59 -30.53
N LEU A 57 11.91 -14.03 -29.43
CA LEU A 57 11.51 -14.80 -28.23
C LEU A 57 9.99 -15.04 -28.27
N PRO A 58 9.51 -16.23 -27.87
CA PRO A 58 8.07 -16.45 -27.72
C PRO A 58 7.52 -15.47 -26.67
N ARG A 59 6.61 -14.58 -27.10
CA ARG A 59 5.98 -13.60 -26.21
C ARG A 59 5.13 -14.34 -25.18
N ALA A 60 5.53 -14.30 -23.91
CA ALA A 60 4.70 -14.80 -22.82
C ALA A 60 3.48 -13.88 -22.65
N SER A 61 2.28 -14.44 -22.73
CA SER A 61 1.04 -13.71 -22.43
C SER A 61 0.73 -13.82 -20.94
N VAL A 62 0.73 -12.69 -20.24
CA VAL A 62 0.34 -12.62 -18.83
C VAL A 62 -1.00 -11.90 -18.73
N LYS A 63 -1.98 -12.54 -18.09
CA LYS A 63 -3.33 -12.01 -17.91
C LYS A 63 -3.70 -11.98 -16.43
N PHE A 64 -4.02 -10.79 -15.93
CA PHE A 64 -4.54 -10.56 -14.58
C PHE A 64 -6.07 -10.61 -14.57
N ASN A 65 -6.63 -11.75 -14.97
CA ASN A 65 -8.07 -11.98 -15.16
C ASN A 65 -8.70 -12.82 -14.02
N ARG A 66 -8.05 -12.87 -12.86
CA ARG A 66 -8.45 -13.60 -11.65
C ARG A 66 -7.80 -12.91 -10.44
N PRO A 67 -8.20 -13.20 -9.20
CA PRO A 67 -7.67 -12.51 -8.03
C PRO A 67 -6.14 -12.45 -8.01
N PHE A 68 -5.60 -11.25 -7.79
CA PHE A 68 -4.16 -11.01 -7.81
C PHE A 68 -3.73 -10.05 -6.70
N LEU A 69 -2.44 -10.09 -6.39
CA LEU A 69 -1.79 -9.16 -5.48
C LEU A 69 -1.02 -8.13 -6.29
N PHE A 70 -0.91 -6.91 -5.76
CA PHE A 70 -0.07 -5.86 -6.31
C PHE A 70 0.69 -5.16 -5.19
N THR A 71 1.84 -4.60 -5.56
CA THR A 71 2.66 -3.75 -4.70
C THR A 71 3.17 -2.59 -5.52
N ILE A 72 3.09 -1.37 -4.98
CA ILE A 72 3.77 -0.19 -5.52
C ILE A 72 4.99 0.05 -4.66
N LEU A 73 6.18 0.03 -5.28
CA LEU A 73 7.47 0.18 -4.63
C LEU A 73 8.09 1.53 -5.02
N SER A 74 8.79 2.15 -4.08
CA SER A 74 9.77 3.19 -4.40
C SER A 74 11.10 2.52 -4.74
N GLU A 75 11.63 2.76 -5.94
CA GLU A 75 12.91 2.16 -6.36
C GLU A 75 14.10 2.70 -5.56
N ASP A 76 14.10 4.00 -5.26
CA ASP A 76 15.21 4.64 -4.52
C ASP A 76 15.36 4.11 -3.09
N THR A 77 14.23 3.85 -2.42
CA THR A 77 14.22 3.46 -1.00
C THR A 77 13.87 1.99 -0.77
N GLN A 78 13.49 1.28 -1.85
CA GLN A 78 12.94 -0.08 -1.80
C GLN A 78 11.72 -0.22 -0.84
N SER A 79 11.03 0.89 -0.57
CA SER A 79 9.90 0.92 0.35
C SER A 79 8.57 0.56 -0.35
N ILE A 80 7.69 -0.13 0.38
CA ILE A 80 6.32 -0.42 -0.06
C ILE A 80 5.46 0.82 0.16
N LEU A 81 5.03 1.46 -0.93
CA LEU A 81 4.09 2.58 -0.91
C LEU A 81 2.65 2.08 -0.77
N PHE A 82 2.32 1.04 -1.52
CA PHE A 82 1.02 0.36 -1.46
C PHE A 82 1.18 -1.14 -1.61
N CYS A 83 0.33 -1.91 -0.94
CA CYS A 83 0.19 -3.35 -1.13
C CYS A 83 -1.28 -3.70 -1.01
N GLY A 84 -1.77 -4.53 -1.92
CA GLY A 84 -3.19 -4.87 -1.95
C GLY A 84 -3.51 -6.13 -2.71
N LYS A 85 -4.77 -6.56 -2.55
CA LYS A 85 -5.36 -7.67 -3.29
C LYS A 85 -6.55 -7.16 -4.09
N VAL A 86 -6.53 -7.38 -5.39
CA VAL A 86 -7.71 -7.20 -6.24
C VAL A 86 -8.44 -8.54 -6.29
N ALA A 87 -9.57 -8.63 -5.58
CA ALA A 87 -10.43 -9.82 -5.61
C ALA A 87 -11.47 -9.73 -6.74
N ASN A 88 -12.08 -8.54 -6.91
CA ASN A 88 -12.97 -8.21 -8.00
C ASN A 88 -12.78 -6.72 -8.36
N PRO A 89 -12.34 -6.37 -9.58
CA PRO A 89 -12.13 -4.98 -9.97
C PRO A 89 -13.42 -4.16 -10.13
N SER A 90 -14.60 -4.81 -10.24
CA SER A 90 -15.89 -4.11 -10.37
C SER A 90 -16.62 -3.88 -9.03
N ALA A 91 -16.05 -4.31 -7.91
CA ALA A 91 -16.68 -4.18 -6.58
C ALA A 91 -16.44 -2.82 -5.91
N ALA A 92 -16.01 -1.81 -6.66
CA ALA A 92 -15.74 -0.45 -6.19
C ALA A 92 -16.99 0.44 -6.24
#